data_AF-A0A5R2NAN5-F1
#
_entry.id   AF-A0A5R2NAN5-F1
#
_cell.length_a   1.000
_cell.length_b   1.000
_cell.length_c   1.000
_cell.angle_alpha   90.00
_cell.angle_beta   90.00
_cell.angle_gamma   90.00
#
_symmetry.space_group_name_H-M   'P 1'
#
loop_
_entity.id
_entity.type
_entity.pdbx_description
1 polymer ?
#
loop_
_entity_poly.entity_id
_entity_poly.type
_entity_poly.pdbx_seq_one_letter_code
_entity_poly.pdbx_strand_id
1 'polypeptide(L)' 'MSVERILWEEDATGLAALVRKGDVSAIELTEAAIARAEATRPEINATAETLYDAERARAKSIDRSLPLAGVPF' A
#
# COMPACT_ATOMS: atom_id res chain seq x y z
N MET A 1 14.12 -2.87 7.18
CA MET A 1 13.35 -3.99 6.61
C MET A 1 12.81 -3.54 5.26
N SER A 2 12.69 -4.42 4.26
CA SER A 2 12.08 -4.02 2.98
C SER A 2 10.61 -3.67 3.22
N VAL A 3 10.13 -2.57 2.64
CA VAL A 3 8.69 -2.29 2.57
C VAL A 3 7.97 -3.49 1.95
N GLU A 4 8.64 -4.16 1.00
CA GLU A 4 8.21 -5.40 0.35
C GLU A 4 8.12 -6.64 1.27
N ARG A 5 8.41 -6.51 2.55
CA ARG A 5 8.22 -7.59 3.53
C ARG A 5 7.09 -7.25 4.50
N ILE A 6 6.95 -5.96 4.78
CA ILE A 6 5.95 -5.41 5.70
C ILE A 6 4.52 -5.64 5.18
N LEU A 7 4.19 -5.38 3.90
CA LEU A 7 2.85 -5.65 3.33
C LEU A 7 2.42 -7.14 3.37
N TRP A 8 3.34 -8.09 3.58
CA TRP A 8 3.12 -9.54 3.47
C TRP A 8 3.05 -10.17 4.86
N GLU A 9 3.83 -9.63 5.80
CA GLU A 9 3.90 -10.11 7.18
C GLU A 9 2.89 -9.40 8.09
N GLU A 10 2.47 -8.17 7.76
CA GLU A 10 1.51 -7.39 8.54
C GLU A 10 0.09 -7.47 7.96
N ASP A 11 -0.90 -7.48 8.85
CA ASP A 11 -2.29 -7.29 8.46
C ASP A 11 -2.63 -5.81 8.26
N ALA A 12 -3.84 -5.52 7.79
CA ALA A 12 -4.30 -4.14 7.55
C ALA A 12 -4.18 -3.24 8.79
N THR A 13 -4.36 -3.79 10.00
CA THR A 13 -4.25 -3.02 11.25
C THR A 13 -2.80 -2.80 11.67
N GLY A 14 -1.92 -3.77 11.45
CA GLY A 14 -0.48 -3.66 11.64
C GLY A 14 0.13 -2.62 10.71
N LEU A 15 -0.25 -2.65 9.42
CA LEU A 15 0.13 -1.64 8.44
C LEU A 15 -0.32 -0.23 8.85
N ALA A 16 -1.58 -0.08 9.24
CA ALA A 16 -2.10 1.21 9.71
C ALA A 16 -1.36 1.70 10.97
N ALA A 17 -1.00 0.81 11.89
CA ALA A 17 -0.22 1.16 13.07
C ALA A 17 1.19 1.64 12.72
N LEU A 18 1.87 0.98 11.76
CA LEU A 18 3.19 1.39 11.27
C LEU A 18 3.15 2.75 10.56
N VAL A 19 2.12 2.99 9.74
CA VAL A 19 1.89 4.29 9.07
C VAL A 19 1.61 5.39 10.10
N ARG A 20 0.80 5.09 11.12
CA ARG A 20 0.50 6.03 12.20
C ARG A 20 1.73 6.37 13.03
N LYS A 21 2.59 5.39 13.29
CA LYS A 21 3.87 5.56 14.00
C LYS A 21 4.92 6.29 13.15
N GLY A 22 4.77 6.26 11.82
CA GLY A 22 5.72 6.85 10.86
C GLY A 22 6.89 5.94 10.54
N ASP A 23 6.82 4.65 10.88
CA ASP A 23 7.84 3.65 10.56
C ASP A 23 7.84 3.31 9.07
N VAL A 24 6.69 3.47 8.40
CA VAL A 24 6.54 3.39 6.94
C VAL A 24 5.55 4.47 6.49
N SER A 25 5.70 4.98 5.27
CA SER A 25 4.73 5.90 4.69
C SER A 25 3.65 5.18 3.88
N ALA A 26 2.46 5.77 3.80
CA ALA A 26 1.38 5.28 2.95
C ALA A 26 1.82 5.16 1.49
N ILE A 27 2.60 6.12 0.98
CA ILE A 27 3.09 6.09 -0.42
C ILE A 27 4.06 4.93 -0.67
N GLU A 28 4.92 4.60 0.30
CA GLU A 28 5.82 3.45 0.19
C GLU A 28 5.03 2.13 0.11
N LEU A 29 4.00 1.98 0.94
CA LEU A 29 3.13 0.79 0.89
C LEU A 29 2.35 0.70 -0.42
N THR A 30 1.83 1.83 -0.91
CA THR A 30 1.12 1.89 -2.20
C THR A 30 2.03 1.52 -3.36
N GLU A 31 3.25 2.07 -3.44
CA GLU A 31 4.19 1.71 -4.52
C GLU A 31 4.60 0.23 -4.45
N ALA A 32 4.82 -0.31 -3.24
CA ALA A 32 5.13 -1.72 -3.07
C ALA A 32 3.98 -2.64 -3.54
N ALA A 33 2.74 -2.27 -3.24
CA ALA A 33 1.55 -2.99 -3.70
C ALA A 33 1.40 -2.93 -5.22
N ILE A 34 1.58 -1.75 -5.82
CA ILE A 34 1.53 -1.55 -7.28
C ILE A 34 2.60 -2.39 -7.98
N ALA A 35 3.86 -2.30 -7.53
CA ALA A 35 4.96 -3.07 -8.10
C ALA A 35 4.68 -4.58 -8.06
N ARG A 36 4.08 -5.07 -6.97
CA ARG A 36 3.70 -6.48 -6.85
C ARG A 36 2.56 -6.86 -7.81
N ALA A 37 1.54 -6.00 -7.93
CA ALA A 37 0.42 -6.22 -8.85
C ALA A 37 0.88 -6.23 -10.31
N GLU A 38 1.81 -5.36 -10.69
CA GLU A 38 2.40 -5.34 -12.03
C GLU A 38 3.25 -6.58 -12.31
N ALA A 39 4.05 -7.02 -11.34
CA ALA A 39 4.88 -8.21 -11.47
C ALA A 39 4.05 -9.50 -11.68
N THR A 40 2.89 -9.62 -11.06
CA THR A 40 2.03 -10.81 -11.15
C THR A 40 0.97 -10.73 -12.25
N ARG A 41 0.81 -9.57 -12.90
CA ARG A 41 -0.20 -9.34 -13.94
C ARG A 41 -0.16 -10.35 -15.09
N PRO A 42 1.00 -10.77 -15.64
CA PRO A 42 1.03 -11.73 -16.75
C PRO A 42 0.46 -13.11 -16.39
N GLU A 43 0.53 -13.49 -15.12
CA GLU A 43 0.13 -14.82 -14.64
C GLU A 43 -1.30 -14.83 -14.11
N ILE A 44 -1.66 -13.82 -13.33
CA ILE A 44 -2.95 -13.77 -12.60
C ILE A 44 -3.98 -12.92 -13.35
N ASN A 45 -3.54 -11.83 -13.97
CA ASN A 45 -4.40 -10.86 -14.66
C ASN A 45 -5.64 -10.42 -13.84
N ALA A 46 -5.44 -10.14 -12.54
CA ALA A 46 -6.52 -9.83 -11.58
C ALA A 46 -7.05 -8.39 -11.63
N THR A 47 -6.34 -7.47 -12.29
CA THR A 47 -6.69 -6.04 -12.30
C THR A 47 -7.36 -5.66 -13.61
N ALA A 48 -8.65 -5.33 -13.57
CA ALA A 48 -9.41 -4.89 -14.75
C ALA A 48 -9.07 -3.45 -15.14
N GLU A 49 -8.93 -2.56 -14.16
CA GLU A 49 -8.60 -1.14 -14.34
C GLU A 49 -7.53 -0.72 -13.34
N THR A 50 -6.53 0.04 -13.80
CA THR A 50 -5.44 0.52 -12.96
C THR A 50 -5.71 1.95 -12.49
N LEU A 51 -5.94 2.14 -11.19
CA LEU A 51 -6.15 3.44 -10.56
C LEU A 51 -4.90 3.98 -9.86
N TYR A 52 -3.71 3.51 -10.26
CA TYR A 52 -2.45 3.73 -9.56
C TYR A 52 -2.12 5.20 -9.33
N ASP A 53 -2.35 6.07 -10.30
CA ASP A 53 -2.04 7.51 -10.16
C ASP A 53 -2.99 8.21 -9.18
N ALA A 54 -4.26 7.82 -9.16
CA ALA A 54 -5.23 8.32 -8.19
C ALA A 54 -4.88 7.85 -6.77
N GLU A 55 -4.47 6.60 -6.62
CA GLU A 55 -4.06 6.04 -5.32
C GLU A 55 -2.75 6.65 -4.83
N ARG A 56 -1.77 6.91 -5.70
CA ARG A 56 -0.56 7.68 -5.37
C ARG A 56 -0.88 9.08 -4.85
N ALA A 57 -1.85 9.77 -5.47
CA ALA A 57 -2.28 11.08 -5.01
C ALA A 57 -2.93 11.01 -3.62
N ARG A 58 -3.82 10.01 -3.40
CA ARG A 58 -4.46 9.79 -2.11
C ARG A 58 -3.48 9.43 -1.01
N ALA A 59 -2.51 8.55 -1.29
CA ALA A 59 -1.49 8.13 -0.34
C ALA A 59 -0.62 9.30 0.16
N LYS A 60 -0.43 10.35 -0.66
CA LYS A 60 0.30 11.56 -0.26
C LYS A 60 -0.50 12.46 0.68
N SER A 61 -1.83 12.44 0.61
CA SER A 61 -2.72 13.34 1.37
C SER A 61 -3.51 12.64 2.48
N ILE A 62 -3.26 11.36 2.74
CA ILE A 62 -4.05 10.58 3.70
C ILE A 62 -3.77 11.02 5.14
N ASP A 63 -4.85 11.16 5.90
CA ASP A 63 -4.76 11.43 7.33
C ASP A 63 -4.34 10.15 8.08
N ARG A 64 -3.16 10.20 8.72
CA ARG A 64 -2.58 9.10 9.49
C ARG A 64 -3.37 8.73 10.74
N SER A 65 -4.35 9.54 11.14
CA SER A 65 -5.23 9.25 12.27
C SER A 65 -6.38 8.30 11.90
N LEU A 66 -6.61 8.06 10.61
CA LEU A 66 -7.68 7.17 10.15
C LEU A 66 -7.40 5.70 10.52
N PRO A 67 -8.44 4.89 10.79
CA PRO A 67 -8.27 3.51 11.27
C PRO A 67 -7.44 2.60 10.36
N LEU A 68 -7.47 2.85 9.04
CA LEU A 68 -6.74 2.09 8.02
C LEU A 68 -5.86 3.01 7.16
N ALA A 69 -5.28 4.04 7.79
CA ALA A 69 -4.46 5.01 7.07
C ALA A 69 -3.28 4.33 6.36
N GLY A 70 -3.22 4.47 5.04
CA GLY A 70 -2.12 3.97 4.20
C GLY A 70 -2.17 2.48 3.86
N VAL A 71 -3.26 1.79 4.17
CA VAL A 71 -3.48 0.39 3.75
C VAL A 71 -3.90 0.35 2.27
N PRO A 72 -3.17 -0.34 1.38
CA PRO A 72 -3.55 -0.48 -0.03
C PRO A 72 -4.80 -1.38 -0.22
N PHE A 73 -5.65 -1.06 -1.19
CA PHE A 73 -6.87 -1.81 -1.55
C PHE A 73 -7.14 -1.83 -3.05
#